data_AF-A0A1V5LE45-F1
#
_entry.id   AF-A0A1V5LE45-F1
#
_cell.length_a   1.000
_cell.length_b   1.000
_cell.length_c   1.000
_cell.angle_alpha   90.00
_cell.angle_beta   90.00
_cell.angle_gamma   90.00
#
_symmetry.space_group_name_H-M   'P 1'
#
loop_
_entity.id
_entity.type
_entity.pdbx_description
1 polymer ?
#
loop_
_entity_poly.entity_id
_entity_poly.type
_entity_poly.pdbx_seq_one_letter_code
_entity_poly.pdbx_strand_id
1 'polypeptide(L)'
;MDIDFHVYSDEFNIKKSITSISKIAFHKDVIKFTYKNLIDTEEECFEWHFFVKHKGEIWQIDIIHIKKNSLFDGLFEKVTDKIIKILNHKTRLAILKIKYDATFKIPGVFIYKAVINDNIENYQDFLKWYEINKNDNLLNWTP
;
A
#
# COMPACT_ATOMS: atom_id res chain seq x y z
N MET A 1 -8.70 3.55 10.63
CA MET A 1 -8.63 2.89 9.30
C MET A 1 -7.56 3.55 8.46
N ASP A 2 -6.86 2.80 7.61
CA ASP A 2 -5.85 3.30 6.67
C ASP A 2 -6.28 2.84 5.25
N ILE A 3 -6.32 3.75 4.28
CA ILE A 3 -6.83 3.50 2.92
C ILE A 3 -5.89 4.15 1.90
N ASP A 4 -5.34 3.34 0.99
CA ASP A 4 -4.46 3.81 -0.07
C ASP A 4 -5.18 3.84 -1.43
N PHE A 5 -4.94 4.91 -2.20
CA PHE A 5 -5.36 5.06 -3.58
C PHE A 5 -4.15 5.32 -4.47
N HIS A 6 -3.90 4.44 -5.42
CA HIS A 6 -3.02 4.76 -6.55
C HIS A 6 -3.84 5.48 -7.62
N VAL A 7 -3.42 6.68 -7.98
CA VAL A 7 -4.11 7.48 -8.99
C VAL A 7 -3.16 7.83 -10.12
N TYR A 8 -3.73 7.88 -11.31
CA TYR A 8 -3.01 8.15 -12.55
C TYR A 8 -3.76 9.24 -13.31
N SER A 9 -3.02 10.08 -14.03
CA SER A 9 -3.58 11.08 -14.93
C SER A 9 -2.77 11.17 -16.22
N ASP A 10 -3.37 11.69 -17.29
CA ASP A 10 -2.68 11.86 -18.57
C ASP A 10 -1.56 12.90 -18.51
N GLU A 11 -1.72 13.93 -17.69
CA GLU A 11 -0.71 14.96 -17.46
C GLU A 11 -0.31 14.98 -15.99
N PHE A 12 0.93 14.56 -15.72
CA PHE A 12 1.51 14.59 -14.39
C PHE A 12 1.88 16.03 -13.99
N ASN A 13 0.92 16.74 -13.37
CA ASN A 13 1.02 18.18 -13.10
C ASN A 13 0.62 18.53 -11.66
N ILE A 14 1.53 19.11 -10.90
CA ILE A 14 1.30 19.47 -9.49
C ILE A 14 0.18 20.49 -9.30
N LYS A 15 0.05 21.48 -10.19
CA LYS A 15 -1.01 22.50 -10.09
C LYS A 15 -2.40 21.87 -10.27
N LYS A 16 -2.54 20.97 -11.24
CA LYS A 16 -3.77 20.19 -11.43
C LYS A 16 -4.04 19.27 -10.25
N SER A 17 -3.00 18.59 -9.75
CA SER A 17 -3.08 17.73 -8.56
C SER A 17 -3.59 18.51 -7.35
N ILE A 18 -2.99 19.65 -7.01
CA ILE A 18 -3.43 20.53 -5.91
C ILE A 18 -4.88 20.96 -6.10
N THR A 19 -5.27 21.32 -7.33
CA THR A 19 -6.65 21.73 -7.63
C THR A 19 -7.64 20.61 -7.32
N SER A 20 -7.34 19.37 -7.69
CA SER A 20 -8.18 18.21 -7.38
C SER A 20 -8.23 17.92 -5.87
N ILE A 21 -7.07 17.89 -5.22
CA ILE A 21 -6.92 17.62 -3.78
C ILE A 21 -7.59 18.70 -2.93
N SER A 22 -7.58 19.96 -3.35
CA SER A 22 -8.23 21.07 -2.63
C SER A 22 -9.74 20.85 -2.46
N LYS A 23 -10.39 20.17 -3.43
CA LYS A 23 -11.81 19.82 -3.34
C LYS A 23 -12.08 18.79 -2.25
N ILE A 24 -11.15 17.85 -2.05
CA ILE A 24 -11.20 16.85 -0.97
C ILE A 24 -10.95 17.55 0.37
N ALA A 25 -9.92 18.40 0.44
CA ALA A 25 -9.54 19.12 1.66
C ALA A 25 -10.65 20.04 2.20
N PHE A 26 -11.57 20.48 1.34
CA PHE A 26 -12.73 21.29 1.74
C PHE A 26 -13.80 20.51 2.51
N HIS A 27 -13.75 19.17 2.48
CA HIS A 27 -14.72 18.36 3.20
C HIS A 27 -14.58 18.58 4.71
N LYS A 28 -15.69 18.90 5.39
CA LYS A 28 -15.74 19.29 6.82
C LYS A 28 -15.08 18.30 7.79
N ASP A 29 -15.03 17.02 7.40
CA ASP A 29 -14.48 15.96 8.23
C ASP A 29 -12.97 15.76 8.02
N VAL A 30 -12.37 16.41 7.00
CA VAL A 30 -10.91 16.45 6.84
C VAL A 30 -10.35 17.40 7.90
N ILE A 31 -9.51 16.86 8.79
CA ILE A 31 -8.94 17.62 9.91
C ILE A 31 -7.47 17.99 9.67
N LYS A 32 -6.79 17.28 8.77
CA LYS A 32 -5.39 17.53 8.38
C LYS A 32 -5.15 16.89 7.01
N PHE A 33 -4.28 17.50 6.21
CA PHE A 33 -3.64 16.80 5.11
C PHE A 33 -2.15 17.16 5.05
N THR A 34 -1.35 16.29 4.45
CA THR A 34 0.07 16.55 4.15
C THR A 34 0.37 16.21 2.70
N TYR A 35 1.43 16.84 2.18
CA TYR A 35 1.92 16.65 0.81
C TYR A 35 3.39 16.24 0.86
N LYS A 36 3.78 15.28 0.02
CA LYS A 36 5.19 15.02 -0.29
C LYS A 36 5.42 15.10 -1.79
N ASN A 37 6.47 15.82 -2.16
CA ASN A 37 6.96 15.84 -3.53
C ASN A 37 8.08 14.79 -3.67
N LEU A 38 7.82 13.71 -4.40
CA LEU A 38 8.76 12.62 -4.65
C LEU A 38 9.04 12.48 -6.15
N ILE A 39 8.96 13.57 -6.91
CA ILE A 39 9.14 13.52 -8.36
C ILE A 39 10.59 13.21 -8.76
N ASP A 40 11.57 13.63 -7.96
CA ASP A 40 13.01 13.47 -8.22
C ASP A 40 13.62 12.30 -7.43
N THR A 41 12.78 11.39 -6.93
CA THR A 41 13.20 10.13 -6.29
C THR A 41 12.82 8.95 -7.18
N GLU A 42 13.18 7.71 -6.78
CA GLU A 42 12.86 6.51 -7.54
C GLU A 42 11.34 6.29 -7.68
N GLU A 43 10.56 6.81 -6.73
CA GLU A 43 9.10 6.71 -6.70
C GLU A 43 8.40 7.52 -7.81
N GLU A 44 9.00 8.63 -8.25
CA GLU A 44 8.46 9.57 -9.25
C GLU A 44 6.95 9.87 -9.04
N CYS A 45 6.58 10.33 -7.83
CA CYS A 45 5.17 10.48 -7.46
C CYS A 45 4.87 11.73 -6.62
N PHE A 46 3.58 11.99 -6.41
CA PHE A 46 3.09 12.91 -5.38
C PHE A 46 2.28 12.13 -4.35
N GLU A 47 2.58 12.31 -3.07
CA GLU A 47 1.80 11.72 -1.99
C GLU A 47 0.93 12.77 -1.30
N TRP A 48 -0.33 12.43 -1.09
CA TRP A 48 -1.27 13.21 -0.30
C TRP A 48 -1.83 12.35 0.82
N HIS A 49 -1.56 12.71 2.06
CA HIS A 49 -2.09 11.97 3.21
C HIS A 49 -3.17 12.81 3.88
N PHE A 50 -4.39 12.31 3.91
CA PHE A 50 -5.53 12.95 4.56
C PHE A 50 -5.86 12.25 5.87
N PHE A 51 -6.12 13.05 6.90
CA PHE A 51 -6.66 12.58 8.17
C PHE A 51 -8.11 13.05 8.26
N VAL A 52 -9.03 12.10 8.31
CA VAL A 52 -10.48 12.33 8.24
C VAL A 52 -11.14 11.81 9.51
N LYS A 53 -11.98 12.62 10.14
CA LYS A 53 -12.78 12.22 11.29
C LYS A 53 -14.02 11.47 10.81
N HIS A 54 -14.10 10.17 11.06
CA HIS A 54 -15.24 9.34 10.68
C HIS A 54 -15.74 8.53 11.86
N LYS A 55 -17.02 8.69 12.23
CA LYS A 55 -17.68 7.94 13.32
C LYS A 55 -16.91 7.93 14.66
N GLY A 56 -16.24 9.04 14.98
CA GLY A 56 -15.46 9.18 16.21
C GLY A 56 -14.02 8.69 16.12
N GLU A 57 -13.62 8.09 15.00
CA GLU A 57 -12.24 7.66 14.73
C GLU A 57 -11.54 8.60 13.75
N ILE A 58 -10.21 8.53 13.71
CA ILE A 58 -9.40 9.17 12.68
C ILE A 58 -9.03 8.10 11.65
N TRP A 59 -9.40 8.35 10.41
CA TRP A 59 -9.04 7.55 9.26
C TRP A 59 -7.94 8.26 8.50
N GLN A 60 -6.95 7.49 8.03
CA GLN A 60 -5.94 7.97 7.10
C GLN A 60 -6.36 7.55 5.68
N ILE A 61 -6.31 8.50 4.75
CA ILE A 61 -6.54 8.27 3.33
C ILE A 61 -5.33 8.79 2.57
N ASP A 62 -4.57 7.88 2.00
CA ASP A 62 -3.36 8.16 1.25
C ASP A 62 -3.68 8.10 -0.24
N ILE A 63 -3.34 9.17 -0.96
CA ILE A 63 -3.49 9.26 -2.41
C ILE A 63 -2.10 9.42 -3.00
N ILE A 64 -1.64 8.38 -3.69
CA ILE A 64 -0.33 8.32 -4.35
C ILE A 64 -0.58 8.55 -5.84
N HIS A 65 -0.28 9.75 -6.31
CA HIS A 65 -0.34 10.08 -7.72
C HIS A 65 0.97 9.65 -8.37
N ILE A 66 0.93 8.54 -9.08
CA ILE A 66 2.09 7.92 -9.71
C ILE A 66 2.24 8.47 -11.13
N LYS A 67 3.46 8.88 -11.49
CA LYS A 67 3.77 9.33 -12.84
C LYS A 67 3.71 8.13 -13.81
N LYS A 68 2.98 8.28 -14.91
CA LYS A 68 2.93 7.26 -15.96
C LYS A 68 4.33 6.97 -16.52
N ASN A 69 4.59 5.71 -16.82
CA ASN A 69 5.88 5.15 -17.25
C ASN A 69 7.01 5.23 -16.20
N SER A 70 6.73 5.56 -14.94
CA SER A 70 7.71 5.38 -13.86
C SER A 70 7.84 3.91 -13.47
N LEU A 71 8.81 3.61 -12.60
CA LEU A 71 9.05 2.26 -12.08
C LEU A 71 7.78 1.63 -11.47
N PHE A 72 6.96 2.44 -10.80
CA PHE A 72 5.77 1.98 -10.06
C PHE A 72 4.48 2.00 -10.89
N ASP A 73 4.53 2.34 -12.18
CA ASP A 73 3.35 2.40 -13.04
C ASP A 73 2.70 1.01 -13.25
N GLY A 74 1.53 0.84 -12.63
CA GLY A 74 0.77 -0.40 -12.62
C GLY A 74 1.45 -1.55 -11.88
N LEU A 75 2.54 -1.31 -11.12
CA LEU A 75 3.35 -2.37 -10.52
C LEU A 75 2.52 -3.17 -9.49
N PHE A 76 1.87 -2.46 -8.57
CA PHE A 76 1.09 -3.07 -7.49
C PHE A 76 -0.15 -3.79 -8.01
N GLU A 77 -0.77 -3.24 -9.06
CA GLU A 77 -1.92 -3.80 -9.76
C GLU A 77 -1.52 -5.13 -10.41
N LYS A 78 -0.41 -5.14 -11.15
CA LYS A 78 0.13 -6.37 -11.79
C LYS A 78 0.47 -7.44 -10.76
N VAL A 79 1.08 -7.07 -9.62
CA VAL A 79 1.38 -8.02 -8.53
C VAL A 79 0.09 -8.55 -7.91
N THR A 80 -0.88 -7.67 -7.65
CA THR A 80 -2.20 -8.06 -7.09
C THR A 80 -2.93 -9.02 -8.01
N ASP A 81 -2.94 -8.77 -9.32
CA ASP A 81 -3.56 -9.65 -10.32
C ASP A 81 -2.93 -11.04 -10.32
N LYS A 82 -1.61 -11.13 -10.18
CA LYS A 82 -0.91 -12.43 -10.09
C LYS A 82 -1.24 -13.16 -8.80
N ILE A 83 -1.24 -12.45 -7.66
CA ILE A 83 -1.64 -13.01 -6.36
C ILE A 83 -3.06 -13.58 -6.45
N ILE A 84 -4.03 -12.82 -6.99
CA ILE A 84 -5.42 -13.25 -7.11
C ILE A 84 -5.54 -14.56 -7.91
N LYS A 85 -4.74 -14.72 -8.97
CA LYS A 85 -4.76 -15.93 -9.82
C LYS A 85 -4.27 -17.20 -9.14
N ILE A 86 -3.38 -17.10 -8.16
CA ILE A 86 -2.79 -18.26 -7.48
C ILE A 86 -3.34 -18.49 -6.07
N LEU A 87 -4.03 -17.49 -5.51
CA LEU A 87 -4.65 -17.61 -4.19
C LEU A 87 -5.67 -18.75 -4.18
N ASN A 88 -5.57 -19.57 -3.15
CA ASN A 88 -6.56 -20.59 -2.83
C ASN A 88 -7.09 -20.36 -1.41
N HIS A 89 -8.10 -21.13 -1.01
CA HIS A 89 -8.72 -20.98 0.30
C HIS A 89 -7.70 -21.09 1.46
N LYS A 90 -6.76 -22.04 1.36
CA LYS A 90 -5.75 -22.28 2.39
C LYS A 90 -4.78 -21.09 2.54
N THR A 91 -4.17 -20.65 1.43
CA THR A 91 -3.23 -19.51 1.43
C THR A 91 -3.93 -18.21 1.82
N ARG A 92 -5.16 -17.99 1.36
CA ARG A 92 -5.97 -16.82 1.77
C ARG A 92 -6.21 -16.80 3.28
N LEU A 93 -6.60 -17.94 3.88
CA LEU A 93 -6.81 -18.01 5.32
C LEU A 93 -5.51 -17.80 6.11
N ALA A 94 -4.40 -18.38 5.66
CA ALA A 94 -3.09 -18.15 6.27
C ALA A 94 -2.70 -16.66 6.27
N ILE A 95 -2.82 -15.98 5.11
CA ILE A 95 -2.54 -14.53 5.00
C ILE A 95 -3.42 -13.73 5.95
N LEU A 96 -4.73 -14.00 5.98
CA LEU A 96 -5.66 -13.26 6.83
C LEU A 96 -5.38 -13.51 8.32
N LYS A 97 -5.06 -14.75 8.70
CA LYS A 97 -4.72 -15.09 10.07
C LYS A 97 -3.43 -14.39 10.52
N ILE A 98 -2.37 -14.44 9.71
CA ILE A 98 -1.11 -13.75 10.00
C ILE A 98 -1.34 -12.23 10.13
N LYS A 99 -2.14 -11.63 9.24
CA LYS A 99 -2.50 -10.20 9.32
C LYS A 99 -3.29 -9.85 10.59
N TYR A 100 -4.21 -10.73 11.00
CA TYR A 100 -5.03 -10.55 12.19
C TYR A 100 -4.21 -10.68 13.48
N ASP A 101 -3.32 -11.68 13.53
CA ASP A 101 -2.48 -11.97 14.70
C ASP A 101 -1.28 -11.01 14.83
N ALA A 102 -1.01 -10.19 13.81
CA ALA A 102 0.11 -9.25 13.78
C ALA A 102 0.05 -8.22 14.93
N THR A 103 1.14 -8.13 15.69
CA THR A 103 1.25 -7.23 16.86
C THR A 103 1.93 -5.90 16.54
N PHE A 104 2.42 -5.73 15.31
CA PHE A 104 3.06 -4.50 14.82
C PHE A 104 2.80 -4.33 13.32
N LYS A 105 3.11 -3.15 12.76
CA LYS A 105 2.95 -2.87 11.33
C LYS A 105 3.97 -3.68 10.52
N ILE A 106 3.49 -4.67 9.79
CA ILE A 106 4.28 -5.53 8.89
C ILE A 106 3.93 -5.14 7.44
N PRO A 107 4.90 -4.88 6.55
CA PRO A 107 4.60 -4.66 5.15
C PRO A 107 3.97 -5.92 4.55
N GLY A 108 2.80 -5.75 3.92
CA GLY A 108 1.99 -6.89 3.47
C GLY A 108 2.73 -7.83 2.53
N VAL A 109 3.63 -7.31 1.68
CA VAL A 109 4.42 -8.09 0.72
C VAL A 109 5.22 -9.24 1.38
N PHE A 110 5.72 -9.04 2.60
CA PHE A 110 6.40 -10.10 3.35
C PHE A 110 5.46 -11.24 3.72
N ILE A 111 4.23 -10.92 4.14
CA ILE A 111 3.21 -11.92 4.47
C ILE A 111 2.84 -12.70 3.21
N TYR A 112 2.64 -12.02 2.09
CA TYR A 112 2.32 -12.68 0.82
C TYR A 112 3.45 -13.60 0.36
N LYS A 113 4.71 -13.14 0.35
CA LYS A 113 5.88 -13.96 0.00
C LYS A 113 5.99 -15.19 0.90
N ALA A 114 5.95 -15.00 2.22
CA ALA A 114 6.08 -16.09 3.19
C ALA A 114 5.02 -17.19 2.97
N VAL A 115 3.77 -16.81 2.75
CA VAL A 115 2.67 -17.79 2.57
C VAL A 115 2.73 -18.43 1.18
N ILE A 116 2.94 -17.64 0.13
CA ILE A 116 2.85 -18.11 -1.26
C ILE A 116 4.08 -18.90 -1.68
N ASN A 117 5.29 -18.39 -1.39
CA ASN A 117 6.54 -19.00 -1.83
C ASN A 117 7.05 -20.02 -0.80
N ASP A 118 6.92 -19.72 0.48
CA ASP A 118 7.56 -20.50 1.55
C ASP A 118 6.57 -21.32 2.40
N ASN A 119 5.29 -21.33 2.02
CA ASN A 119 4.22 -22.12 2.66
C ASN A 119 4.08 -21.88 4.16
N ILE A 120 4.35 -20.66 4.64
CA ILE A 120 4.13 -20.28 6.04
C ILE A 120 2.63 -20.10 6.30
N GLU A 121 2.10 -20.72 7.36
CA GLU A 121 0.66 -20.78 7.61
C GLU A 121 0.19 -20.14 8.93
N ASN A 122 1.13 -19.77 9.81
CA ASN A 122 0.81 -19.22 11.12
C ASN A 122 1.77 -18.09 11.52
N TYR A 123 1.33 -17.27 12.47
CA TYR A 123 2.07 -16.08 12.89
C TYR A 123 3.42 -16.40 13.56
N GLN A 124 3.51 -17.49 14.32
CA GLN A 124 4.74 -17.84 15.03
C GLN A 124 5.88 -18.23 14.07
N ASP A 125 5.56 -19.01 13.04
CA ASP A 125 6.55 -19.35 12.01
C ASP A 125 6.81 -18.18 11.07
N PHE A 126 5.81 -17.33 10.82
CA PHE A 126 6.01 -16.07 10.11
C PHE A 126 7.02 -15.17 10.82
N LEU A 127 6.99 -15.04 12.14
CA LEU A 127 7.97 -14.22 12.87
C LEU A 127 9.41 -14.73 12.66
N LYS A 128 9.63 -16.05 12.73
CA LYS A 128 10.94 -16.64 12.46
C LYS A 128 11.39 -16.38 11.01
N TRP A 129 10.47 -16.57 10.07
CA TRP A 129 10.72 -16.31 8.66
C TRP A 129 11.03 -14.82 8.42
N TYR A 130 10.27 -13.91 9.04
CA TYR A 130 10.44 -12.47 8.89
C TYR A 130 11.77 -12.01 9.45
N GLU A 131 12.20 -12.50 10.61
CA GLU A 131 13.51 -12.14 11.17
C GLU A 131 14.68 -12.47 10.25
N ILE A 132 14.57 -13.56 9.48
CA ILE A 132 15.58 -13.98 8.50
C ILE A 132 15.51 -13.11 7.23
N ASN A 133 14.30 -12.76 6.79
CA ASN A 133 14.06 -12.14 5.48
C ASN A 133 13.83 -10.63 5.52
N LYS A 134 13.69 -9.98 6.68
CA LYS A 134 13.28 -8.57 6.82
C LYS A 134 14.18 -7.54 6.12
N ASN A 135 15.41 -7.92 5.78
CA ASN A 135 16.36 -7.08 5.06
C ASN A 135 16.29 -7.28 3.53
N ASP A 136 15.47 -8.21 3.04
CA ASP A 136 15.26 -8.43 1.61
C ASP A 136 14.59 -7.21 0.98
N ASN A 137 15.11 -6.78 -0.17
CA ASN A 137 14.40 -5.85 -1.02
C ASN A 137 13.31 -6.59 -1.82
N LEU A 138 12.05 -6.43 -1.42
CA LEU A 138 10.90 -7.06 -2.06
C LEU A 138 10.16 -6.16 -3.05
N LEU A 139 10.76 -5.02 -3.46
CA LEU A 139 10.12 -4.07 -4.38
C LEU A 139 9.65 -4.73 -5.69
N ASN A 140 10.48 -5.62 -6.21
CA ASN A 140 10.24 -6.33 -7.47
C ASN A 140 9.73 -7.76 -7.26
N TRP A 141 9.33 -8.11 -6.02
CA TRP A 141 8.78 -9.44 -5.78
C TRP A 141 7.46 -9.60 -6.54
N THR A 142 7.40 -10.68 -7.30
CA THR A 142 6.18 -11.21 -7.89
C THR A 142 6.05 -12.65 -7.44
N PRO A 143 4.84 -13.11 -7.11
CA PRO A 143 4.61 -14.54 -6.97
C PRO A 143 4.69 -15.25 -8.33
#